data_AF-A0A1F5NAD1-F1
#
_entry.id   AF-A0A1F5NAD1-F1
#
_cell.length_a   1.000
_cell.length_b   1.000
_cell.length_c   1.000
_cell.angle_alpha   90.00
_cell.angle_beta   90.00
_cell.angle_gamma   90.00
#
_symmetry.space_group_name_H-M   'P 1'
#
loop_
_entity.id
_entity.type
_entity.pdbx_description
1 polymer ?
#
loop_
_entity_poly.entity_id
_entity_poly.type
_entity_poly.pdbx_seq_one_letter_code
_entity_poly.pdbx_strand_id
1 'polypeptide(L)'
;MNLLLYIIIIAAIYSFIVFILLRLVTPYTGFGKLPKPKQIPHEIIVKISELETASSNSQEYLQKIYDFVTSRWHAGRFTTIFYAPLAFRTNLMKIWKSPGFAQCNTQNYIVFVMLTNSKFFKPEDIKLRTVFFNFFLHQYLKVKVGNEWINVDPAGASIRGKPLGAYISIFG
;
A
#
# COMPACT_ATOMS: atom_id res chain seq x y z
N MET A 1 -36.38 22.91 -4.10
CA MET A 1 -35.65 21.68 -4.50
C MET A 1 -35.80 20.66 -3.37
N ASN A 2 -36.24 19.41 -3.62
CA ASN A 2 -36.55 18.44 -2.56
C ASN A 2 -35.27 17.97 -1.84
N LEU A 3 -35.29 17.86 -0.50
CA LEU A 3 -34.22 17.33 0.35
C LEU A 3 -33.59 16.03 -0.21
N LEU A 4 -34.42 15.14 -0.76
CA LEU A 4 -33.95 13.90 -1.38
C LEU A 4 -32.96 14.14 -2.53
N LEU A 5 -33.21 15.15 -3.37
CA LEU A 5 -32.31 15.49 -4.48
C LEU A 5 -30.96 15.98 -3.97
N TYR A 6 -30.93 16.79 -2.90
CA TYR A 6 -29.67 17.22 -2.29
C TYR A 6 -28.86 16.04 -1.75
N ILE A 7 -29.50 15.09 -1.07
CA ILE A 7 -28.84 13.89 -0.55
C ILE A 7 -28.20 13.08 -1.68
N ILE A 8 -28.93 12.88 -2.78
CA ILE A 8 -28.43 12.15 -3.95
C ILE A 8 -27.21 12.87 -4.56
N ILE A 9 -27.30 14.19 -4.73
CA ILE A 9 -26.19 14.99 -5.27
C ILE A 9 -24.96 14.90 -4.36
N ILE A 10 -25.13 15.04 -3.05
CA ILE A 10 -24.02 14.94 -2.08
C ILE A 10 -23.38 13.55 -2.13
N ALA A 11 -24.18 12.48 -2.15
CA ALA A 11 -23.69 11.11 -2.24
C ALA A 11 -22.94 10.85 -3.56
N ALA A 12 -23.42 11.40 -4.68
CA ALA A 12 -22.77 11.29 -5.98
C ALA A 12 -21.43 12.03 -6.00
N ILE A 13 -21.38 13.27 -5.49
CA ILE A 13 -20.14 14.06 -5.39
C ILE A 13 -19.13 13.36 -4.49
N TYR A 14 -19.55 12.90 -3.31
CA TYR A 14 -18.69 12.15 -2.39
C TYR A 14 -18.12 10.90 -3.06
N SER A 15 -18.96 10.12 -3.74
CA SER A 15 -18.53 8.90 -4.44
C SER A 15 -17.53 9.23 -5.55
N PHE A 16 -17.79 10.28 -6.34
CA PHE A 16 -16.84 10.72 -7.37
C PHE A 16 -15.49 11.13 -6.77
N ILE A 17 -15.50 11.90 -5.68
CA ILE A 17 -14.27 12.33 -5.01
C ILE A 17 -13.48 11.11 -4.52
N VAL A 18 -14.13 10.21 -3.76
CA VAL A 18 -13.44 9.08 -3.11
C VAL A 18 -12.98 8.04 -4.12
N PHE A 19 -13.84 7.64 -5.07
CA PHE A 19 -13.56 6.54 -5.99
C PHE A 19 -12.80 6.95 -7.25
N ILE A 20 -12.87 8.22 -7.65
CA ILE A 20 -12.24 8.71 -8.88
C ILE A 20 -11.14 9.73 -8.55
N LEU A 21 -11.50 10.88 -7.99
CA LEU A 21 -10.56 12.00 -7.85
C LEU A 21 -9.35 11.65 -6.98
N LEU A 22 -9.58 11.07 -5.80
CA LEU A 22 -8.50 10.68 -4.89
C LEU A 22 -7.52 9.69 -5.54
N ARG A 23 -8.00 8.81 -6.43
CA ARG A 23 -7.15 7.85 -7.15
C ARG A 23 -6.28 8.48 -8.23
N LEU A 24 -6.72 9.61 -8.79
CA LEU A 24 -5.97 10.35 -9.80
C LEU A 24 -4.88 11.22 -9.17
N VAL A 25 -5.16 11.81 -8.01
CA VAL A 25 -4.23 12.76 -7.37
C VAL A 25 -3.30 12.11 -6.34
N THR A 26 -3.73 11.05 -5.66
CA THR A 26 -2.91 10.41 -4.62
C THR A 26 -1.90 9.45 -5.26
N PRO A 27 -0.59 9.65 -5.05
CA PRO A 27 0.42 8.78 -5.61
C PRO A 27 0.17 7.31 -5.31
N TYR A 28 0.47 6.46 -6.29
CA TYR A 28 0.42 5.00 -6.17
C TYR A 28 -0.99 4.39 -5.99
N THR A 29 -2.06 5.18 -6.12
CA THR A 29 -3.46 4.73 -5.95
C THR A 29 -4.24 4.61 -7.26
N GLY A 30 -3.56 4.78 -8.39
CA GLY A 30 -4.16 4.82 -9.72
C GLY A 30 -4.89 3.54 -10.14
N PHE A 31 -5.48 3.58 -11.33
CA PHE A 31 -6.19 2.44 -11.92
C PHE A 31 -5.27 1.40 -12.58
N GLY A 32 -3.99 1.76 -12.78
CA GLY A 32 -3.01 0.95 -13.49
C GLY A 32 -2.01 0.22 -12.61
N LYS A 33 -0.92 -0.24 -13.24
CA LYS A 33 0.25 -0.81 -12.56
C LYS A 33 0.96 0.25 -11.73
N LEU A 34 1.58 -0.18 -10.63
CA LEU A 34 2.47 0.70 -9.87
C LEU A 34 3.69 1.08 -10.72
N PRO A 35 4.09 2.36 -10.76
CA PRO A 35 5.22 2.79 -11.54
C PRO A 35 6.52 2.29 -10.92
N LYS A 36 7.47 1.81 -11.73
CA LYS A 36 8.81 1.54 -11.21
C LYS A 36 9.50 2.85 -10.82
N PRO A 37 10.25 2.89 -9.72
CA PRO A 37 11.06 4.05 -9.40
C PRO A 37 12.17 4.23 -10.46
N LYS A 38 12.44 5.48 -10.84
CA LYS A 38 13.55 5.79 -11.76
C LYS A 38 14.92 5.52 -11.12
N GLN A 39 15.01 5.73 -9.81
CA GLN A 39 16.22 5.53 -9.01
C GLN A 39 15.82 4.98 -7.65
N ILE A 40 16.61 4.04 -7.14
CA ILE A 40 16.40 3.44 -5.83
C ILE A 40 17.58 3.86 -4.93
N PRO A 41 17.29 4.47 -3.77
CA PRO A 41 18.30 4.73 -2.75
C PRO A 41 19.18 3.52 -2.45
N HIS A 42 20.49 3.74 -2.30
CA HIS A 42 21.44 2.68 -1.96
C HIS A 42 21.05 1.92 -0.68
N GLU A 43 20.54 2.63 0.35
CA GLU A 43 20.07 2.02 1.60
C GLU A 43 18.93 1.00 1.39
N ILE A 44 18.06 1.24 0.40
CA ILE A 44 16.98 0.30 0.05
C ILE A 44 17.55 -0.91 -0.67
N ILE A 45 18.50 -0.71 -1.59
CA ILE A 45 19.18 -1.80 -2.31
C ILE A 45 19.92 -2.71 -1.32
N VAL A 46 20.62 -2.14 -0.34
CA VAL A 46 21.30 -2.90 0.71
C VAL A 46 20.30 -3.75 1.50
N LYS A 47 19.17 -3.17 1.94
CA LYS A 47 18.15 -3.93 2.67
C LYS A 47 17.50 -5.01 1.80
N ILE A 48 17.27 -4.75 0.51
CA ILE A 48 16.79 -5.77 -0.43
C ILE A 48 17.76 -6.95 -0.46
N SER A 49 19.05 -6.70 -0.72
CA SER A 49 20.10 -7.73 -0.79
C SER A 49 20.25 -8.53 0.52
N GLU A 50 20.16 -7.85 1.67
CA GLU A 50 20.15 -8.47 2.99
C GLU A 50 19.00 -9.47 3.13
N LEU A 51 17.77 -9.03 2.86
CA LEU A 51 16.59 -9.89 2.97
C LEU A 51 16.60 -11.02 1.92
N GLU A 52 17.16 -10.77 0.74
CA GLU A 52 17.27 -11.77 -0.33
C GLU A 52 18.26 -12.87 0.03
N THR A 53 19.41 -12.50 0.58
CA THR A 53 20.45 -13.45 1.03
C THR A 53 19.93 -14.28 2.19
N ALA A 54 19.14 -13.66 3.07
CA ALA A 54 18.51 -14.34 4.19
C ALA A 54 17.37 -15.28 3.77
N SER A 55 16.91 -15.27 2.51
CA SER A 55 15.70 -16.00 2.08
C SER A 55 16.03 -17.12 1.10
N SER A 56 15.46 -18.30 1.36
CA SER A 56 15.66 -19.49 0.54
C SER A 56 14.75 -19.51 -0.70
N ASN A 57 13.59 -18.87 -0.62
CA ASN A 57 12.58 -18.85 -1.68
C ASN A 57 11.73 -17.57 -1.63
N SER A 58 10.86 -17.40 -2.64
CA SER A 58 9.99 -16.22 -2.80
C SER A 58 8.96 -16.05 -1.69
N GLN A 59 8.43 -17.15 -1.13
CA GLN A 59 7.49 -17.10 0.00
C GLN A 59 8.16 -16.52 1.25
N GLU A 60 9.34 -17.04 1.57
CA GLU A 60 10.12 -16.58 2.72
C GLU A 60 10.55 -15.12 2.56
N TYR A 61 10.96 -14.73 1.34
CA TYR A 61 11.30 -13.34 1.04
C TYR A 61 10.11 -12.39 1.19
N LEU A 62 8.92 -12.80 0.73
CA LEU A 62 7.69 -12.02 0.88
C LEU A 62 7.35 -11.82 2.36
N GLN A 63 7.46 -12.87 3.18
CA GLN A 63 7.26 -12.79 4.63
C GLN A 63 8.24 -11.81 5.28
N LYS A 64 9.54 -11.90 4.96
CA LYS A 64 10.54 -10.97 5.51
C LYS A 64 10.31 -9.51 5.12
N ILE A 65 9.90 -9.24 3.86
CA ILE A 65 9.50 -7.88 3.45
C ILE A 65 8.31 -7.40 4.27
N TYR A 66 7.30 -8.26 4.43
CA TYR A 66 6.10 -7.92 5.17
C TYR A 66 6.44 -7.56 6.63
N ASP A 67 7.24 -8.38 7.30
CA ASP A 67 7.66 -8.16 8.70
C ASP A 67 8.53 -6.90 8.82
N PHE A 68 9.45 -6.68 7.88
CA PHE A 68 10.27 -5.47 7.85
C PHE A 68 9.42 -4.21 7.69
N VAL A 69 8.48 -4.18 6.75
CA VAL A 69 7.64 -3.00 6.51
C VAL A 69 6.70 -2.75 7.69
N THR A 70 6.07 -3.79 8.23
CA THR A 70 5.10 -3.66 9.34
C THR A 70 5.75 -3.32 10.68
N SER A 71 7.00 -3.68 10.89
CA SER A 71 7.78 -3.26 12.08
C SER A 71 8.28 -1.82 11.99
N ARG A 72 8.51 -1.30 10.78
CA ARG A 72 9.09 0.02 10.55
C ARG A 72 8.06 1.14 10.35
N TRP A 73 6.93 0.81 9.73
CA TRP A 73 5.86 1.77 9.46
C TRP A 73 4.52 1.28 10.01
N HIS A 74 3.70 2.22 10.45
CA HIS A 74 2.35 1.94 10.91
C HIS A 74 1.31 2.84 10.26
N ALA A 75 0.09 2.34 10.15
CA ALA A 75 -1.08 3.12 9.77
C ALA A 75 -2.09 3.21 10.93
N GLY A 76 -3.04 4.12 10.82
CA GLY A 76 -4.11 4.29 11.80
C GLY A 76 -5.38 4.82 11.15
N ARG A 77 -6.52 4.49 11.76
CA ARG A 77 -7.85 4.72 11.19
C ARG A 77 -8.15 6.20 11.01
N PHE A 78 -7.95 6.99 12.06
CA PHE A 78 -8.25 8.43 12.07
C PHE A 78 -7.02 9.30 11.85
N THR A 79 -5.83 8.76 12.06
CA THR A 79 -4.56 9.47 11.82
C THR A 79 -4.35 9.81 10.34
N THR A 80 -4.95 9.04 9.43
CA THR A 80 -4.89 9.32 7.99
C THR A 80 -5.43 10.71 7.63
N ILE A 81 -6.43 11.22 8.36
CA ILE A 81 -6.98 12.56 8.13
C ILE A 81 -5.99 13.64 8.62
N PHE A 82 -5.45 13.47 9.83
CA PHE A 82 -4.51 14.42 10.43
C PHE A 82 -3.17 14.51 9.68
N TYR A 83 -2.78 13.43 9.02
CA TYR A 83 -1.50 13.33 8.31
C TYR A 83 -1.66 13.24 6.79
N ALA A 84 -2.77 13.70 6.23
CA ALA A 84 -3.07 13.62 4.80
C ALA A 84 -1.90 14.05 3.86
N PRO A 85 -1.12 15.11 4.15
CA PRO A 85 0.02 15.49 3.30
C PRO A 85 1.08 14.39 3.12
N LEU A 86 1.21 13.46 4.09
CA LEU A 86 2.16 12.36 4.01
C LEU A 86 1.81 11.37 2.88
N ALA A 87 0.53 11.25 2.51
CA ALA A 87 0.08 10.38 1.41
C ALA A 87 0.64 10.83 0.04
N PHE A 88 1.09 12.09 -0.08
CA PHE A 88 1.62 12.67 -1.32
C PHE A 88 3.15 12.59 -1.43
N ARG A 89 3.83 11.95 -0.47
CA ARG A 89 5.28 11.74 -0.55
C ARG A 89 5.61 10.73 -1.65
N THR A 90 6.44 11.17 -2.59
CA THR A 90 6.92 10.32 -3.71
C THR A 90 8.43 10.06 -3.67
N ASN A 91 9.18 10.84 -2.88
CA ASN A 91 10.62 10.67 -2.74
C ASN A 91 10.92 9.47 -1.84
N LEU A 92 11.42 8.39 -2.44
CA LEU A 92 11.75 7.14 -1.74
C LEU A 92 12.73 7.33 -0.59
N MET A 93 13.75 8.18 -0.75
CA MET A 93 14.73 8.44 0.32
C MET A 93 14.06 9.10 1.53
N LYS A 94 13.18 10.08 1.30
CA LYS A 94 12.44 10.76 2.38
C LYS A 94 11.50 9.79 3.10
N ILE A 95 10.80 8.91 2.35
CA ILE A 95 9.95 7.87 2.93
C ILE A 95 10.80 6.92 3.78
N TRP A 96 11.91 6.44 3.23
CA TRP A 96 12.82 5.48 3.89
C TRP A 96 13.36 6.00 5.22
N LYS A 97 13.80 7.26 5.24
CA LYS A 97 14.36 7.94 6.43
C LYS A 97 13.32 8.38 7.45
N SER A 98 12.03 8.21 7.16
CA SER A 98 10.92 8.58 8.05
C SER A 98 10.16 7.34 8.52
N PRO A 99 10.71 6.52 9.45
CA PRO A 99 9.93 5.45 10.09
C PRO A 99 8.76 6.05 10.90
N GLY A 100 7.79 5.22 11.24
CA GLY A 100 6.57 5.64 11.95
C GLY A 100 5.35 5.70 11.04
N PHE A 101 4.52 6.73 11.19
CA PHE A 101 3.25 6.78 10.47
C PHE A 101 3.44 6.92 8.95
N ALA A 102 2.82 6.02 8.18
CA ALA A 102 2.74 6.07 6.73
C ALA A 102 1.39 5.52 6.24
N GLN A 103 0.83 6.13 5.21
CA GLN A 103 -0.43 5.68 4.61
C GLN A 103 -0.27 4.36 3.82
N CYS A 104 -1.39 3.69 3.56
CA CYS A 104 -1.42 2.42 2.84
C CYS A 104 -0.77 2.52 1.44
N ASN A 105 -0.91 3.64 0.73
CA ASN A 105 -0.26 3.84 -0.57
C ASN A 105 1.26 3.85 -0.45
N THR A 106 1.81 4.53 0.55
CA THR A 106 3.24 4.61 0.81
C THR A 106 3.80 3.25 1.22
N GLN A 107 3.15 2.57 2.18
CA GLN A 107 3.61 1.26 2.64
C GLN A 107 3.60 0.22 1.52
N ASN A 108 2.52 0.16 0.74
CA ASN A 108 2.43 -0.76 -0.41
C ASN A 108 3.43 -0.40 -1.51
N TYR A 109 3.73 0.88 -1.71
CA TYR A 109 4.75 1.26 -2.68
C TYR A 109 6.14 0.81 -2.24
N ILE A 110 6.48 0.88 -0.95
CA ILE A 110 7.74 0.33 -0.43
C ILE A 110 7.81 -1.19 -0.62
N VAL A 111 6.74 -1.92 -0.30
CA VAL A 111 6.66 -3.37 -0.56
C VAL A 111 6.88 -3.67 -2.05
N PHE A 112 6.19 -2.94 -2.94
CA PHE A 112 6.34 -3.09 -4.39
C PHE A 112 7.78 -2.84 -4.86
N VAL A 113 8.43 -1.77 -4.37
CA VAL A 113 9.82 -1.45 -4.73
C VAL A 113 10.75 -2.57 -4.27
N MET A 114 10.59 -3.08 -3.05
CA MET A 114 11.44 -4.15 -2.53
C MET A 114 11.24 -5.45 -3.31
N LEU A 115 10.00 -5.84 -3.59
CA LEU A 115 9.70 -7.05 -4.35
C LEU A 115 10.25 -6.98 -5.78
N THR A 116 9.94 -5.92 -6.53
CA THR A 116 10.28 -5.82 -7.96
C THR A 116 11.74 -5.59 -8.27
N ASN A 117 12.55 -5.31 -7.25
CA ASN A 117 14.01 -5.16 -7.36
C ASN A 117 14.75 -6.31 -6.69
N SER A 118 14.04 -7.38 -6.36
CA SER A 118 14.62 -8.66 -5.96
C SER A 118 14.73 -9.63 -7.15
N LYS A 119 15.47 -10.72 -6.96
CA LYS A 119 15.54 -11.88 -7.86
C LYS A 119 14.26 -12.72 -7.85
N PHE A 120 13.36 -12.51 -6.88
CA PHE A 120 12.21 -13.38 -6.65
C PHE A 120 10.94 -12.96 -7.38
N PHE A 121 10.76 -11.66 -7.67
CA PHE A 121 9.49 -11.13 -8.16
C PHE A 121 9.67 -10.15 -9.32
N LYS A 122 8.71 -10.17 -10.24
CA LYS A 122 8.57 -9.20 -11.32
C LYS A 122 7.34 -8.32 -11.08
N PRO A 123 7.22 -7.15 -11.74
CA PRO A 123 6.04 -6.30 -11.62
C PRO A 123 4.73 -7.01 -11.97
N GLU A 124 4.76 -7.98 -12.89
CA GLU A 124 3.60 -8.76 -13.32
C GLU A 124 3.06 -9.68 -12.21
N ASP A 125 3.91 -10.02 -11.24
CA ASP A 125 3.56 -10.82 -10.08
C ASP A 125 2.85 -9.99 -9.02
N ILE A 126 2.65 -8.68 -9.23
CA ILE A 126 2.09 -7.77 -8.23
C ILE A 126 0.87 -7.04 -8.80
N LYS A 127 -0.23 -7.11 -8.06
CA LYS A 127 -1.48 -6.46 -8.40
C LYS A 127 -1.92 -5.54 -7.27
N LEU A 128 -2.07 -4.25 -7.56
CA LEU A 128 -2.74 -3.34 -6.64
C LEU A 128 -4.24 -3.67 -6.57
N ARG A 129 -4.80 -3.66 -5.36
CA ARG A 129 -6.21 -3.82 -5.10
C ARG A 129 -6.68 -2.74 -4.15
N THR A 130 -7.92 -2.30 -4.33
CA THR A 130 -8.56 -1.28 -3.51
C THR A 130 -9.88 -1.82 -2.97
N VAL A 131 -10.19 -1.45 -1.74
CA VAL A 131 -11.46 -1.76 -1.07
C VAL A 131 -11.96 -0.52 -0.36
N PHE A 132 -13.26 -0.48 -0.11
CA PHE A 132 -13.83 0.55 0.72
C PHE A 132 -13.64 0.21 2.20
N PHE A 133 -13.13 1.15 2.98
CA PHE A 133 -12.92 1.01 4.43
C PHE A 133 -13.14 2.35 5.12
N ASN A 134 -14.11 2.40 6.04
CA ASN A 134 -14.42 3.58 6.88
C ASN A 134 -14.50 4.90 6.09
N PHE A 135 -15.28 4.93 5.01
CA PHE A 135 -15.49 6.11 4.15
C PHE A 135 -14.28 6.54 3.30
N PHE A 136 -13.22 5.74 3.25
CA PHE A 136 -12.07 5.98 2.39
C PHE A 136 -11.72 4.75 1.57
N LEU A 137 -10.89 4.95 0.55
CA LEU A 137 -10.26 3.85 -0.15
C LEU A 137 -9.08 3.34 0.65
N HIS A 138 -9.13 2.06 1.00
CA HIS A 138 -7.97 1.31 1.44
C HIS A 138 -7.39 0.53 0.27
N GLN A 139 -6.07 0.32 0.28
CA GLN A 139 -5.40 -0.43 -0.76
C GLN A 139 -4.45 -1.47 -0.16
N TYR A 140 -4.29 -2.58 -0.87
CA TYR A 140 -3.38 -3.67 -0.55
C TYR A 140 -2.81 -4.27 -1.84
N LEU A 141 -1.80 -5.11 -1.73
CA LEU A 141 -1.24 -5.83 -2.88
C LEU A 141 -1.71 -7.28 -2.90
N LYS A 142 -1.89 -7.85 -4.09
CA LYS A 142 -1.86 -9.30 -4.30
C LYS A 142 -0.54 -9.64 -4.97
N VAL A 143 0.23 -10.53 -4.36
CA VAL A 143 1.54 -10.95 -4.84
C VAL A 143 1.46 -12.43 -5.25
N LYS A 144 1.95 -12.76 -6.43
CA LYS A 144 1.95 -14.13 -6.96
C LYS A 144 3.16 -14.88 -6.43
N VAL A 145 2.93 -15.96 -5.69
CA VAL A 145 3.99 -16.87 -5.20
C VAL A 145 3.68 -18.27 -5.74
N GLY A 146 4.52 -18.76 -6.66
CA GLY A 146 4.21 -19.98 -7.39
C GLY A 146 2.90 -19.84 -8.19
N ASN A 147 1.91 -20.66 -7.86
CA ASN A 147 0.58 -20.64 -8.51
C ASN A 147 -0.49 -19.86 -7.71
N GLU A 148 -0.13 -19.31 -6.55
CA GLU A 148 -1.09 -18.67 -5.64
C GLU A 148 -0.94 -17.14 -5.61
N TRP A 149 -2.04 -16.46 -5.27
CA TRP A 149 -2.05 -15.01 -5.05
C TRP A 149 -2.26 -14.70 -3.57
N ILE A 150 -1.23 -14.18 -2.92
CA ILE A 150 -1.21 -13.87 -1.50
C ILE A 150 -1.55 -12.38 -1.31
N ASN A 151 -2.47 -12.08 -0.39
CA ASN A 151 -2.76 -10.69 -0.03
C ASN A 151 -1.66 -10.14 0.89
N VAL A 152 -1.24 -8.90 0.64
CA VAL A 152 -0.19 -8.22 1.38
C VAL A 152 -0.72 -6.85 1.76
N ASP A 153 -1.04 -6.70 3.05
CA ASP A 153 -1.65 -5.49 3.60
C ASP A 153 -0.89 -5.01 4.86
N PRO A 154 0.24 -4.30 4.70
CA PRO A 154 1.04 -3.81 5.83
C PRO A 154 0.28 -2.80 6.69
N ALA A 155 -0.50 -1.90 6.08
CA ALA A 155 -1.33 -0.96 6.83
C ALA A 155 -2.43 -1.70 7.61
N GLY A 156 -2.97 -2.80 7.04
CA GLY A 156 -3.89 -3.70 7.73
C GLY A 156 -3.30 -4.37 8.97
N ALA A 157 -2.00 -4.64 8.97
CA ALA A 157 -1.28 -5.17 10.13
C ALA A 157 -1.37 -4.20 11.32
N SER A 158 -1.06 -2.93 11.12
CA SER A 158 -1.09 -1.94 12.20
C SER A 158 -2.51 -1.57 12.64
N ILE A 159 -3.47 -1.53 11.71
CA ILE A 159 -4.84 -1.08 12.00
C ILE A 159 -5.67 -2.17 12.71
N ARG A 160 -5.44 -3.46 12.40
CA ARG A 160 -6.28 -4.59 12.84
C ARG A 160 -5.50 -5.89 13.11
N GLY A 161 -4.18 -5.86 13.20
CA GLY A 161 -3.37 -7.06 13.45
C GLY A 161 -3.47 -8.10 12.32
N LYS A 162 -3.72 -7.66 11.07
CA LYS A 162 -3.80 -8.60 9.94
C LYS A 162 -2.43 -9.24 9.68
N PRO A 163 -2.33 -10.57 9.55
CA PRO A 163 -1.10 -11.22 9.09
C PRO A 163 -0.96 -11.17 7.57
N LEU A 164 0.20 -11.58 7.06
CA LEU A 164 0.39 -11.89 5.64
C LEU A 164 -0.69 -12.87 5.14
N GLY A 165 -1.22 -12.66 3.94
CA GLY A 165 -2.33 -13.43 3.38
C GLY A 165 -3.71 -12.84 3.70
N ALA A 166 -3.82 -11.99 4.73
CA ALA A 166 -5.04 -11.28 5.08
C ALA A 166 -5.01 -9.80 4.60
N TYR A 167 -6.19 -9.18 4.58
CA TYR A 167 -6.35 -7.75 4.30
C TYR A 167 -7.57 -7.20 5.06
N ILE A 168 -7.63 -5.88 5.22
CA ILE A 168 -8.81 -5.21 5.77
C ILE A 168 -9.90 -5.10 4.71
N SER A 169 -11.15 -5.41 5.05
CA SER A 169 -12.31 -5.20 4.20
C SER A 169 -13.49 -4.54 4.94
N ILE A 170 -14.30 -3.81 4.15
CA ILE A 170 -15.68 -3.36 4.43
C ILE A 170 -15.80 -2.31 5.55
N PHE A 171 -15.66 -2.69 6.82
CA PHE A 171 -15.86 -1.77 7.95
C PHE A 171 -15.11 -2.20 9.21
N GLY A 172 -14.65 -1.18 9.95
CA GLY A 172 -14.67 -1.13 11.41
C GLY A 172 -13.37 -0.82 12.12
#